data_AF-A0A6N9SK19-F1
#
_entry.id   AF-A0A6N9SK19-F1
#
_cell.length_a   1.000
_cell.length_b   1.000
_cell.length_c   1.000
_cell.angle_alpha   90.00
_cell.angle_beta   90.00
_cell.angle_gamma   90.00
#
_symmetry.space_group_name_H-M   'P 1'
#
loop_
_entity.id
_entity.type
_entity.pdbx_description
1 polymer ?
#
loop_
_entity_poly.entity_id
_entity_poly.type
_entity_poly.pdbx_seq_one_letter_code
_entity_poly.pdbx_strand_id
1 'polypeptide(L)'
;MATLTLRLPDNLDRQLTALAAQTHQNRSEMARTALEKFLRELERKQLMDALVAEAKAAYADEAVRQHAREIAEEFLPLDNEALDIAEGRKPGDPEPEQWWK
;
A
#
# COMPACT_ATOMS: atom_id res chain seq x y z
N MET A 1 -21.74 -22.07 -8.01
CA MET A 1 -20.36 -22.53 -7.76
C MET A 1 -19.84 -23.15 -9.05
N ALA A 2 -18.65 -22.78 -9.50
CA ALA A 2 -17.98 -23.38 -10.67
C ALA A 2 -16.87 -24.34 -10.20
N THR A 3 -16.59 -25.38 -10.98
CA THR A 3 -15.54 -26.36 -10.68
C THR A 3 -14.27 -25.99 -11.43
N LEU A 4 -13.14 -25.95 -10.73
CA LEU A 4 -11.82 -25.69 -11.30
C LEU A 4 -10.91 -26.88 -10.99
N THR A 5 -10.39 -27.55 -12.02
CA THR A 5 -9.42 -28.64 -11.89
C THR A 5 -8.03 -28.10 -12.20
N LEU A 6 -7.13 -28.13 -11.22
CA LEU A 6 -5.75 -27.64 -11.34
C LEU A 6 -4.78 -28.77 -11.07
N ARG A 7 -3.72 -28.84 -11.87
CA ARG A 7 -2.57 -29.71 -11.59
C ARG A 7 -1.54 -28.91 -10.81
N LEU A 8 -1.25 -29.34 -9.59
CA LEU A 8 -0.27 -28.70 -8.73
C LEU A 8 1.05 -29.46 -8.77
N PRO A 9 2.19 -28.77 -8.69
CA PRO A 9 3.47 -29.41 -8.39
C PRO A 9 3.43 -30.15 -7.05
N ASP A 10 4.13 -31.29 -6.96
CA ASP A 10 4.08 -32.18 -5.79
C ASP A 10 4.54 -31.53 -4.48
N ASN A 11 5.39 -30.50 -4.55
CA ASN A 11 5.84 -29.75 -3.38
C ASN A 11 4.70 -28.87 -2.82
N LEU A 12 3.97 -28.19 -3.70
CA LEU A 12 2.87 -27.31 -3.35
C LEU A 12 1.67 -28.11 -2.82
N ASP A 13 1.42 -29.30 -3.38
CA ASP A 13 0.39 -30.23 -2.90
C ASP A 13 0.65 -30.67 -1.45
N ARG A 14 1.91 -31.01 -1.14
CA ARG A 14 2.34 -31.37 0.21
C ARG A 14 2.20 -30.20 1.19
N GLN A 15 2.60 -29.00 0.79
CA GLN A 15 2.46 -27.80 1.62
C GLN A 15 0.99 -27.48 1.90
N LEU A 16 0.12 -27.51 0.89
CA LEU A 16 -1.31 -27.30 1.05
C LEU A 16 -1.95 -28.33 1.99
N THR A 17 -1.55 -29.60 1.87
CA THR A 17 -2.05 -30.67 2.74
C THR A 17 -1.61 -30.46 4.20
N ALA A 18 -0.35 -30.08 4.43
CA ALA A 18 0.17 -29.80 5.77
C ALA A 18 -0.51 -28.57 6.41
N LEU A 19 -0.70 -27.49 5.66
CA LEU A 19 -1.39 -26.29 6.11
C LEU A 19 -2.87 -26.56 6.41
N ALA A 20 -3.57 -27.26 5.52
CA ALA A 20 -4.96 -27.68 5.72
C ALA A 20 -5.14 -28.49 7.03
N ALA A 21 -4.21 -29.39 7.32
CA ALA A 21 -4.21 -30.17 8.56
C ALA A 21 -4.00 -29.30 9.81
N GLN A 22 -3.12 -28.29 9.75
CA GLN A 22 -2.85 -27.39 10.89
C GLN A 22 -4.00 -26.41 11.16
N THR A 23 -4.68 -25.95 10.11
CA THR A 23 -5.75 -24.94 10.23
C THR A 23 -7.14 -25.57 10.32
N HIS A 24 -7.26 -26.91 10.34
CA HIS A 24 -8.52 -27.65 10.30
C HIS A 24 -9.45 -27.23 9.13
N GLN A 25 -8.87 -26.86 7.99
CA GLN A 25 -9.61 -26.43 6.79
C GLN A 25 -9.42 -27.42 5.66
N ASN A 26 -10.38 -27.48 4.74
CA ASN A 26 -10.27 -28.36 3.58
C ASN A 26 -9.30 -27.77 2.55
N ARG A 27 -8.57 -28.63 1.83
CA ARG A 27 -7.62 -28.21 0.77
C ARG A 27 -8.25 -27.26 -0.25
N SER A 28 -9.48 -27.54 -0.67
CA SER A 28 -10.22 -26.72 -1.63
C SER A 28 -10.62 -25.35 -1.08
N GLU A 29 -10.86 -25.24 0.23
CA GLU A 29 -11.16 -23.97 0.88
C GLU A 29 -9.89 -23.13 1.00
N MET A 30 -8.79 -23.74 1.45
CA MET A 30 -7.48 -23.10 1.51
C MET A 30 -7.04 -22.56 0.15
N ALA A 31 -7.18 -23.37 -0.90
CA ALA A 31 -6.87 -22.97 -2.27
C ALA A 31 -7.76 -21.80 -2.73
N ARG A 32 -9.06 -21.83 -2.41
CA ARG A 32 -9.98 -20.73 -2.75
C ARG A 32 -9.60 -19.44 -2.05
N THR A 33 -9.33 -19.48 -0.74
CA THR A 33 -8.92 -18.30 0.03
C THR A 33 -7.60 -17.74 -0.47
N ALA A 34 -6.62 -18.59 -0.81
CA ALA A 34 -5.37 -18.16 -1.39
C ALA A 34 -5.57 -17.47 -2.76
N LEU A 35 -6.41 -18.04 -3.62
CA LEU A 35 -6.76 -17.45 -4.92
C LEU A 35 -7.48 -16.10 -4.76
N GLU A 36 -8.44 -16.00 -3.84
CA GLU A 36 -9.14 -14.74 -3.57
C GLU A 36 -8.19 -13.64 -3.09
N LYS A 37 -7.27 -13.97 -2.18
CA LYS A 37 -6.24 -13.03 -1.73
C LYS A 37 -5.32 -12.61 -2.86
N PHE A 38 -4.82 -13.57 -3.63
CA PHE A 38 -3.94 -13.31 -4.77
C PHE A 38 -4.61 -12.40 -5.81
N LEU A 39 -5.87 -12.65 -6.14
CA LEU A 39 -6.62 -11.82 -7.09
C LEU A 39 -6.79 -10.39 -6.58
N ARG A 40 -7.14 -10.21 -5.30
CA ARG A 40 -7.24 -8.87 -4.69
C ARG A 40 -5.90 -8.14 -4.68
N GLU A 41 -4.82 -8.85 -4.35
CA GLU A 41 -3.47 -8.29 -4.36
C GLU A 41 -3.03 -7.89 -5.76
N LEU A 42 -3.35 -8.71 -6.77
CA LEU A 42 -3.04 -8.44 -8.17
C LEU A 42 -3.82 -7.23 -8.68
N GLU A 43 -5.13 -7.14 -8.39
CA GLU A 43 -5.97 -5.99 -8.75
C GLU A 43 -5.45 -4.70 -8.10
N ARG A 44 -5.16 -4.75 -6.79
CA ARG A 44 -4.57 -3.62 -6.07
C ARG A 44 -3.24 -3.21 -6.69
N LYS A 45 -2.37 -4.18 -7.01
CA LYS A 45 -1.08 -3.92 -7.63
C LYS A 45 -1.25 -3.24 -8.98
N GLN A 46 -2.12 -3.76 -9.84
CA GLN A 46 -2.38 -3.18 -11.16
C GLN A 46 -2.90 -1.74 -11.06
N LEU A 47 -3.83 -1.48 -10.13
CA LEU A 47 -4.34 -0.14 -9.88
C LEU A 47 -3.24 0.81 -9.43
N MET A 48 -2.40 0.39 -8.47
CA MET A 48 -1.30 1.22 -7.97
C MET A 48 -0.23 1.44 -9.04
N ASP A 49 0.10 0.41 -9.83
CA ASP A 49 1.06 0.54 -10.94
C ASP A 49 0.55 1.55 -11.98
N ALA A 50 -0.74 1.52 -12.31
CA ALA A 50 -1.37 2.49 -13.20
C ALA A 50 -1.37 3.91 -12.61
N LEU A 51 -1.71 4.06 -11.33
CA LEU A 51 -1.67 5.35 -10.63
C LEU A 51 -0.25 5.96 -10.63
N VAL A 52 0.77 5.14 -10.35
CA VAL A 52 2.17 5.57 -10.35
C VAL A 52 2.63 5.95 -11.75
N ALA A 53 2.21 5.20 -12.78
CA ALA A 53 2.52 5.54 -14.17
C ALA A 53 1.93 6.89 -14.56
N GLU A 54 0.66 7.13 -14.23
CA GLU A 54 -0.02 8.40 -14.50
C GLU A 54 0.63 9.56 -13.75
N ALA A 55 0.91 9.39 -12.45
CA ALA A 55 1.60 10.42 -11.66
C ALA A 55 2.97 10.75 -12.26
N LYS A 56 3.75 9.74 -12.67
CA LYS A 56 5.05 9.97 -13.33
C LYS A 56 4.90 10.71 -14.65
N ALA A 57 3.87 10.42 -15.44
CA ALA A 57 3.59 11.11 -16.68
C ALA A 57 3.19 12.57 -16.44
N ALA A 58 2.29 12.83 -15.49
CA ALA A 58 1.85 14.16 -15.12
C ALA A 58 3.02 15.01 -14.59
N TYR A 59 3.79 14.47 -13.65
CA TYR A 59 4.96 15.15 -13.09
C TYR A 59 6.17 15.16 -14.02
N ALA A 60 6.11 14.62 -15.24
CA ALA A 60 7.11 14.86 -16.26
C ALA A 60 7.00 16.29 -16.85
N ASP A 61 5.83 16.93 -16.72
CA ASP A 61 5.61 18.33 -17.07
C ASP A 61 6.13 19.28 -15.97
N GLU A 62 6.93 20.27 -16.35
CA GLU A 62 7.45 21.28 -15.39
C GLU A 62 6.35 22.19 -14.87
N ALA A 63 5.33 22.52 -15.66
CA ALA A 63 4.22 23.37 -15.20
C ALA A 63 3.44 22.70 -14.07
N VAL A 64 3.20 21.39 -14.18
CA VAL A 64 2.55 20.58 -13.14
C VAL A 64 3.43 20.50 -11.88
N ARG A 65 4.75 20.28 -12.05
CA ARG A 65 5.69 20.30 -10.91
C ARG A 65 5.68 21.64 -10.19
N GLN A 66 5.72 22.73 -10.95
CA GLN A 66 5.79 24.08 -10.38
C GLN A 66 4.52 24.43 -9.63
N HIS A 67 3.35 24.15 -10.20
CA HIS A 67 2.08 24.37 -9.53
C HIS A 67 1.93 23.51 -8.25
N ALA A 68 2.41 22.26 -8.28
CA ALA A 68 2.41 21.43 -7.07
C ALA A 68 3.33 21.97 -5.96
N ARG A 69 4.47 22.58 -6.32
CA ARG A 69 5.35 23.26 -5.36
C ARG A 69 4.67 24.49 -4.75
N GLU A 70 4.03 25.30 -5.58
CA GLU A 70 3.31 26.50 -5.12
C GLU A 70 2.22 26.13 -4.10
N ILE A 71 1.44 25.08 -4.38
CA ILE A 71 0.47 24.55 -3.42
C ILE A 71 1.17 24.09 -2.14
N ALA A 72 2.25 23.32 -2.24
CA ALA A 72 2.97 22.85 -1.05
C ALA A 72 3.53 24.01 -0.20
N GLU A 73 4.03 25.07 -0.84
CA GLU A 73 4.54 26.27 -0.17
C GLU A 73 3.42 27.07 0.52
N GLU A 74 2.25 27.17 -0.11
CA GLU A 74 1.08 27.84 0.46
C GLU A 74 0.56 27.13 1.72
N PHE A 75 0.57 25.79 1.72
CA PHE A 75 0.06 24.98 2.83
C PHE A 75 1.08 24.74 3.95
N LEU A 76 2.38 24.92 3.71
CA LEU A 76 3.43 24.66 4.68
C LEU A 76 3.20 25.33 6.05
N PRO A 77 2.78 26.61 6.17
CA PRO A 77 2.51 27.21 7.46
C PRO A 77 1.34 26.55 8.20
N LEU A 78 0.28 26.17 7.47
CA LEU A 78 -0.91 25.53 8.03
C LEU A 78 -0.61 24.10 8.50
N ASP A 79 0.17 23.36 7.73
CA ASP A 79 0.60 22.00 8.09
C ASP A 79 1.49 22.01 9.33
N ASN A 80 2.40 22.99 9.43
CA ASN A 80 3.23 23.17 10.62
C ASN A 80 2.40 23.55 11.85
N GLU A 81 1.45 24.48 11.73
CA GLU A 81 0.56 24.84 12.84
C GLU A 81 -0.28 23.63 13.30
N ALA A 82 -0.83 22.87 12.36
CA ALA A 82 -1.59 21.66 12.67
C ALA A 82 -0.73 20.60 13.38
N LEU A 83 0.53 20.45 12.96
CA LEU A 83 1.49 19.55 13.59
C LEU A 83 1.86 20.01 15.00
N ASP A 84 2.12 21.31 15.18
CA ASP A 84 2.42 21.89 16.50
C ASP A 84 1.28 21.65 17.49
N ILE A 85 0.03 21.82 17.04
CA ILE A 85 -1.17 21.52 17.85
C ILE A 85 -1.23 20.03 18.20
N ALA A 86 -1.02 19.14 17.22
CA ALA A 86 -1.07 17.69 17.42
C ALA A 86 0.01 17.20 18.40
N GLU A 87 1.18 17.83 18.38
CA GLU A 87 2.31 17.53 19.27
C GLU A 87 2.24 18.29 20.61
N GLY A 88 1.25 19.17 20.78
CA GLY A 88 1.05 19.96 21.99
C GLY A 88 2.10 21.07 22.19
N ARG A 89 2.81 21.47 21.12
CA ARG A 89 3.80 22.55 21.12
C ARG A 89 3.10 23.90 21.22
N LYS A 90 3.67 24.80 22.00
CA LYS A 90 3.16 26.17 22.18
C LYS A 90 3.95 27.15 21.30
N PRO A 91 3.33 28.27 20.88
CA PRO A 91 4.03 29.34 20.19
C PRO A 91 5.24 29.81 21.02
N GLY A 92 6.46 29.60 20.50
CA GLY A 92 7.71 29.97 21.17
C GLY A 92 8.49 28.82 21.81
N ASP A 93 7.99 27.57 21.76
CA ASP A 93 8.80 26.41 22.10
C ASP A 93 9.96 26.25 21.09
N PRO A 94 11.17 25.84 21.54
CA PRO A 94 12.30 25.65 20.65
C PRO A 94 12.01 24.56 19.62
N GLU A 95 12.45 24.75 18.37
CA GLU A 95 12.36 23.71 17.35
C GLU A 95 13.05 22.43 17.85
N PRO A 96 12.41 21.26 17.70
CA PRO A 96 13.01 20.00 18.10
C PRO A 96 14.29 19.76 17.31
N GLU A 97 15.30 19.18 17.97
CA GLU A 97 16.54 18.80 17.30
C GLU A 97 16.23 17.86 16.12
N GLN A 98 16.76 18.18 14.94
CA GLN A 98 16.56 17.36 13.75
C GLN A 98 17.17 15.97 13.97
N TRP A 99 16.31 14.95 14.12
CA TRP A 99 16.71 13.57 14.39
C TRP A 99 17.24 12.81 13.16
N TRP A 100 17.13 13.41 11.96
CA TRP A 100 17.42 12.77 10.67
C TRP A 100 18.72 13.24 10.00
N LYS A 101 19.68 13.77 10.76
CA LYS A 101 21.04 14.02 10.25
C LYS A 101 21.93 12.79 10.35
#